data_AF-A0A2D5YY52-F1
#
_entry.id   AF-A0A2D5YY52-F1
#
_cell.length_a   1.000
_cell.length_b   1.000
_cell.length_c   1.000
_cell.angle_alpha   90.00
_cell.angle_beta   90.00
_cell.angle_gamma   90.00
#
_symmetry.space_group_name_H-M   'P 1'
#
loop_
_entity.id
_entity.type
_entity.pdbx_description
1 polymer ?
#
loop_
_entity_poly.entity_id
_entity_poly.type
_entity_poly.pdbx_seq_one_letter_code
_entity_poly.pdbx_strand_id
1 'polypeptide(L)'
;ATSVTADLPGTTRDWVGGLAQLTTPAGHVAVRWLDTPGLRATHDHVERVAIELAQHMIQSADALIALRDPQLDWPEPSDLPRQPDLWVLNKADLDQPAPSRPSAANHPASAPPGADPANPLPISALHDRGLNDLAQQIAAVLGLTPSRLARDVPWAFSPFLRHTLAGGDTDVLSRYIQSIR
;
A
#
# COMPACT_ATOMS: atom_id res chain seq x y z
N ALA A 1 13.67 0.57 10.93
CA ALA A 1 13.61 -0.12 9.63
C ALA A 1 14.11 -1.54 9.86
N THR A 2 13.42 -2.53 9.31
CA THR A 2 13.92 -3.92 9.32
C THR A 2 14.37 -4.21 7.90
N SER A 3 15.65 -4.57 7.75
CA SER A 3 16.20 -5.12 6.52
C SER A 3 16.81 -6.48 6.89
N VAL A 4 16.54 -7.50 6.08
CA VAL A 4 17.18 -8.82 6.18
C VAL A 4 18.04 -8.95 4.92
N THR A 5 19.34 -8.74 5.07
CA THR A 5 20.32 -8.77 3.99
C THR A 5 20.88 -10.17 3.79
N ALA A 6 20.88 -10.67 2.56
CA ALA A 6 21.79 -11.74 2.13
C ALA A 6 22.85 -11.13 1.20
N ASP A 7 24.12 -11.22 1.60
CA ASP A 7 25.25 -10.56 0.94
C ASP A 7 25.42 -10.98 -0.53
N LEU A 8 25.02 -10.15 -1.50
CA LEU A 8 25.54 -10.11 -2.89
C LEU A 8 25.04 -8.84 -3.65
N PRO A 9 25.87 -8.17 -4.47
CA PRO A 9 25.51 -6.90 -5.10
C PRO A 9 24.63 -7.07 -6.36
N GLY A 10 23.54 -6.30 -6.50
CA GLY A 10 23.00 -6.00 -7.84
C GLY A 10 21.47 -5.93 -8.05
N THR A 11 20.62 -6.27 -7.08
CA THR A 11 19.15 -6.09 -7.22
C THR A 11 18.48 -5.90 -5.85
N THR A 12 17.36 -5.17 -5.80
CA THR A 12 16.50 -5.02 -4.62
C THR A 12 15.87 -6.38 -4.27
N ARG A 13 16.61 -7.18 -3.51
CA ARG A 13 16.24 -8.55 -3.06
C ARG A 13 15.73 -8.58 -1.62
N ASP A 14 15.79 -7.44 -0.95
CA ASP A 14 15.27 -7.23 0.40
C ASP A 14 13.87 -6.61 0.30
N TRP A 15 12.94 -7.01 1.17
CA TRP A 15 11.80 -6.13 1.43
C TRP A 15 12.27 -5.03 2.37
N VAL A 16 12.16 -3.77 1.94
CA VAL A 16 12.51 -2.63 2.80
C VAL A 16 11.25 -2.21 3.53
N GLY A 17 11.22 -2.47 4.84
CA GLY A 17 10.12 -2.10 5.72
C GLY A 17 10.44 -0.86 6.56
N GLY A 18 9.69 0.22 6.35
CA GLY A 18 9.81 1.48 7.09
C GLY A 18 8.52 1.90 7.79
N LEU A 19 8.64 2.60 8.92
CA LEU A 19 7.50 3.37 9.45
C LEU A 19 7.40 4.67 8.64
N ALA A 20 6.26 4.88 8.01
CA ALA A 20 5.94 6.11 7.30
C ALA A 20 4.75 6.79 7.97
N GLN A 21 4.76 8.12 8.01
CA GLN A 21 3.61 8.91 8.43
C GLN A 21 2.89 9.43 7.19
N LEU A 22 1.63 9.05 7.03
CA LEU A 22 0.75 9.58 6.01
C LEU A 22 -0.03 10.76 6.59
N THR A 23 0.01 11.90 5.91
CA THR A 23 -0.83 13.06 6.26
C THR A 23 -2.13 12.97 5.49
N THR A 24 -3.24 12.99 6.22
CA THR A 24 -4.59 12.88 5.67
C THR A 24 -5.43 14.06 6.15
N PRO A 25 -6.57 14.37 5.50
CA PRO A 25 -7.52 15.38 6.00
C PRO A 25 -8.03 15.10 7.42
N ALA A 26 -7.89 13.86 7.89
CA ALA A 26 -8.32 13.41 9.20
C ALA A 26 -7.20 13.42 10.27
N GLY A 27 -5.98 13.85 9.91
CA GLY A 27 -4.80 13.81 10.76
C GLY A 27 -3.69 12.91 10.20
N HIS A 28 -2.77 12.50 11.07
CA HIS A 28 -1.60 11.70 10.67
C HIS A 28 -1.79 10.22 11.01
N VAL A 29 -1.43 9.35 10.07
CA VAL A 29 -1.52 7.90 10.23
C VAL A 29 -0.12 7.31 10.10
N ALA A 30 0.35 6.57 11.10
CA ALA A 30 1.56 5.78 10.98
C ALA A 30 1.24 4.46 10.28
N VAL A 31 1.98 4.14 9.22
CA VAL A 31 1.87 2.88 8.48
C VAL A 31 3.23 2.19 8.43
N ARG A 32 3.22 0.86 8.34
CA ARG A 32 4.40 0.08 7.97
C ARG A 32 4.40 -0.05 6.45
N TRP A 33 5.23 0.75 5.78
CA TRP A 33 5.42 0.68 4.35
C TRP A 33 6.36 -0.46 4.00
N LEU A 34 5.99 -1.30 3.05
CA LEU A 34 6.79 -2.43 2.57
C LEU A 34 7.05 -2.25 1.09
N ASP A 35 8.32 -2.18 0.72
CA ASP A 35 8.75 -2.36 -0.67
C ASP A 35 8.99 -3.86 -0.90
N THR A 36 8.30 -4.47 -1.85
CA THR A 36 8.43 -5.92 -2.12
C THR A 36 9.37 -6.15 -3.30
N PRO A 37 10.25 -7.17 -3.24
CA PRO A 37 11.02 -7.56 -4.41
C PRO A 37 10.09 -7.98 -5.56
N GLY A 38 10.57 -7.85 -6.80
CA GLY A 38 9.79 -8.27 -7.98
C GLY A 38 9.44 -9.76 -7.93
N LEU A 39 8.20 -10.11 -8.28
CA LEU A 39 7.63 -11.47 -8.15
C LEU A 39 8.01 -12.44 -9.28
N ARG A 40 9.01 -12.10 -10.10
CA ARG A 40 9.38 -12.88 -11.29
C ARG A 40 10.08 -14.20 -10.94
N ALA A 41 9.75 -15.26 -11.67
CA ALA A 41 10.34 -16.58 -11.47
C ALA A 41 11.87 -16.56 -11.64
N THR A 42 12.57 -17.20 -10.71
CA THR A 42 14.05 -17.25 -10.64
C THR A 42 14.51 -18.65 -10.26
N HIS A 43 15.72 -19.01 -10.69
CA HIS A 43 16.35 -20.29 -10.35
C HIS A 43 17.28 -20.17 -9.13
N ASP A 44 17.49 -18.96 -8.63
CA ASP A 44 18.27 -18.69 -7.43
C ASP A 44 17.44 -19.07 -6.18
N HIS A 45 17.98 -19.97 -5.36
CA HIS A 45 17.30 -20.44 -4.15
C HIS A 45 16.99 -19.32 -3.16
N VAL A 46 17.88 -18.34 -3.02
CA VAL A 46 17.68 -17.20 -2.12
C VAL A 46 16.53 -16.33 -2.63
N GLU A 47 16.50 -16.09 -3.94
CA GLU A 47 15.47 -15.26 -4.57
C GLU A 47 14.11 -15.97 -4.56
N ARG A 48 14.05 -17.31 -4.63
CA ARG A 48 12.80 -18.05 -4.40
C ARG A 48 12.23 -17.85 -3.00
N VAL A 49 13.07 -17.93 -1.96
CA VAL A 49 12.64 -17.68 -0.57
C VAL A 49 12.17 -16.23 -0.39
N ALA A 50 12.86 -15.28 -1.02
CA ALA A 50 12.45 -13.87 -1.01
C ALA A 50 11.08 -13.66 -1.68
N ILE A 51 10.82 -14.34 -2.80
CA ILE A 51 9.52 -14.30 -3.49
C ILE A 51 8.43 -14.92 -2.62
N GLU A 52 8.66 -16.08 -2.01
CA GLU A 52 7.68 -16.72 -1.12
C GLU A 52 7.32 -15.81 0.07
N LEU A 53 8.31 -15.15 0.69
CA LEU A 53 8.08 -14.17 1.74
C LEU A 53 7.29 -12.95 1.24
N ALA A 54 7.64 -12.43 0.06
CA ALA A 54 6.92 -11.31 -0.55
C ALA A 54 5.46 -11.68 -0.83
N GLN A 55 5.18 -12.89 -1.32
CA GLN A 55 3.82 -13.37 -1.56
C GLN A 55 2.99 -13.42 -0.27
N HIS A 56 3.54 -13.95 0.83
CA HIS A 56 2.87 -13.95 2.12
C HIS A 56 2.61 -12.52 2.63
N MET A 57 3.59 -11.62 2.48
CA MET A 57 3.41 -10.22 2.86
C MET A 57 2.30 -9.54 2.08
N ILE A 58 2.27 -9.73 0.75
CA ILE A 58 1.23 -9.19 -0.13
C ILE A 58 -0.16 -9.69 0.28
N GLN A 59 -0.29 -10.99 0.60
CA GLN A 59 -1.55 -11.56 1.07
C GLN A 59 -2.00 -10.96 2.42
N SER A 60 -1.06 -10.70 3.32
CA SER A 60 -1.34 -10.20 4.67
C SER A 60 -1.50 -8.68 4.78
N ALA A 61 -1.11 -7.92 3.75
CA ALA A 61 -1.09 -6.46 3.80
C ALA A 61 -2.50 -5.86 3.83
N ASP A 62 -2.73 -4.90 4.75
CA ASP A 62 -4.00 -4.17 4.88
C ASP A 62 -4.34 -3.35 3.62
N ALA A 63 -3.33 -2.94 2.85
CA ALA A 63 -3.46 -2.29 1.56
C ALA A 63 -2.34 -2.75 0.62
N LEU A 64 -2.69 -3.06 -0.63
CA LEU A 64 -1.76 -3.44 -1.71
C LEU A 64 -1.82 -2.38 -2.81
N ILE A 65 -0.66 -1.83 -3.14
CA ILE A 65 -0.51 -0.82 -4.19
C ILE A 65 0.26 -1.43 -5.35
N ALA A 66 -0.36 -1.49 -6.52
CA ALA A 66 0.35 -1.75 -7.77
C ALA A 66 0.94 -0.44 -8.28
N LEU A 67 2.25 -0.41 -8.47
CA LEU A 67 2.99 0.75 -8.94
C LEU A 67 3.69 0.42 -10.25
N ARG A 68 3.52 1.25 -11.28
CA ARG A 68 4.31 1.17 -12.52
C ARG A 68 4.81 2.54 -12.93
N ASP A 69 5.79 2.58 -13.83
CA ASP A 69 6.10 3.79 -14.58
C ASP A 69 5.49 3.74 -15.99
N PRO A 70 5.49 4.83 -16.77
CA PRO A 70 4.81 4.87 -18.08
C PRO A 70 5.39 3.90 -19.11
N GLN A 71 6.61 3.40 -18.90
CA GLN A 71 7.32 2.51 -19.83
C GLN A 71 7.10 1.03 -19.54
N LEU A 72 6.50 0.71 -18.40
CA LEU A 72 6.21 -0.65 -17.97
C LEU A 72 4.70 -0.92 -18.05
N ASP A 73 4.35 -2.17 -18.32
CA ASP A 73 2.97 -2.64 -18.21
C ASP A 73 2.61 -2.94 -16.75
N TRP A 74 1.31 -3.06 -16.47
CA TRP A 74 0.84 -3.55 -15.20
C TRP A 74 1.24 -5.02 -14.99
N PRO A 75 1.46 -5.46 -13.73
CA PRO A 75 1.59 -6.88 -13.46
C PRO A 75 0.28 -7.59 -13.84
N GLU A 76 0.40 -8.77 -14.45
CA GLU A 76 -0.76 -9.59 -14.77
C GLU A 76 -1.46 -10.03 -13.47
N PRO A 77 -2.79 -10.03 -13.41
CA PRO A 77 -3.53 -10.48 -12.23
C PRO A 77 -3.17 -11.89 -11.76
N SER A 78 -2.69 -12.76 -12.66
CA SER A 78 -2.23 -14.12 -12.35
C SER A 78 -0.92 -14.15 -11.55
N ASP A 79 -0.11 -13.10 -11.66
CA ASP A 79 1.22 -13.03 -11.05
C ASP A 79 1.16 -12.45 -9.64
N LEU A 80 0.00 -11.92 -9.25
CA LEU A 80 -0.25 -11.34 -7.94
C LEU A 80 -1.02 -12.30 -7.03
N PRO A 81 -0.59 -12.47 -5.76
CA PRO A 81 -1.31 -13.28 -4.78
C PRO A 81 -2.74 -12.81 -4.48
N ARG A 82 -3.03 -11.53 -4.72
CA ARG A 82 -4.35 -10.92 -4.60
C ARG A 82 -4.44 -9.67 -5.49
N GLN A 83 -5.66 -9.21 -5.75
CA GLN A 83 -5.89 -7.96 -6.48
C GLN A 83 -5.33 -6.75 -5.70
N PRO A 84 -4.65 -5.80 -6.38
CA PRO A 84 -4.30 -4.51 -5.80
C PRO A 84 -5.55 -3.73 -5.39
N ASP A 85 -5.44 -3.03 -4.26
CA ASP A 85 -6.48 -2.10 -3.80
C ASP A 85 -6.32 -0.71 -4.44
N LEU A 86 -5.10 -0.39 -4.89
CA LEU A 86 -4.78 0.88 -5.53
C LEU A 86 -3.79 0.69 -6.68
N TRP A 87 -4.06 1.34 -7.81
CA TRP A 87 -3.23 1.37 -9.00
C TRP A 87 -2.61 2.76 -9.15
N VAL A 88 -1.27 2.83 -9.17
CA VAL A 88 -0.53 4.08 -9.14
C VAL A 88 0.46 4.15 -10.31
N LEU A 89 0.35 5.21 -11.11
CA LEU A 89 1.31 5.53 -12.16
C LEU A 89 2.37 6.46 -11.59
N ASN A 90 3.55 5.93 -11.30
CA ASN A 90 4.71 6.72 -10.92
C ASN A 90 5.34 7.40 -12.14
N LYS A 91 6.17 8.41 -11.89
CA LYS A 91 6.86 9.20 -12.92
C LYS A 91 5.89 9.73 -13.98
N ALA A 92 4.69 10.14 -13.56
CA ALA A 92 3.66 10.66 -14.46
C ALA A 92 4.11 11.96 -15.20
N ASP A 93 5.19 12.59 -14.76
CA ASP A 93 5.88 13.65 -15.49
C ASP A 93 6.54 13.19 -16.81
N LEU A 94 6.89 11.90 -16.92
CA LEU A 94 7.45 11.29 -18.12
C LEU A 94 6.38 10.74 -19.05
N ASP A 95 5.12 10.72 -18.60
CA ASP A 95 3.99 10.30 -19.41
C ASP A 95 3.70 11.39 -20.44
N GLN A 96 4.38 11.29 -21.59
CA GLN A 96 3.98 12.07 -22.75
C GLN A 96 2.59 11.56 -23.15
N PRO A 97 1.60 12.45 -23.36
CA PRO A 97 0.30 12.01 -23.82
C PRO A 97 0.49 11.30 -25.16
N ALA A 98 0.46 9.97 -25.15
CA ALA A 98 0.34 9.19 -26.36
C ALA A 98 -0.92 9.71 -27.09
N PRO A 99 -0.90 9.85 -28.43
CA PRO A 99 -2.08 10.25 -29.18
C PRO A 99 -3.21 9.33 -28.75
N SER A 100 -4.25 9.94 -28.18
CA SER A 100 -5.34 9.31 -27.46
C SER A 100 -5.74 7.99 -28.11
N ARG A 101 -5.36 6.87 -27.50
CA ARG A 101 -6.10 5.64 -27.76
C ARG A 101 -7.52 5.90 -27.27
N PRO A 102 -8.55 5.77 -28.12
CA PRO A 102 -9.91 5.87 -27.65
C PRO A 102 -10.08 4.84 -26.54
N SER A 103 -10.31 5.33 -25.32
CA SER A 103 -10.63 4.50 -24.16
C SER A 103 -11.84 3.67 -24.52
N ALA A 104 -11.61 2.39 -24.81
CA ALA A 104 -12.68 1.44 -24.96
C ALA A 104 -13.24 1.16 -23.56
N ALA A 105 -14.55 1.39 -23.42
CA ALA A 105 -15.42 0.95 -22.35
C ALA A 105 -15.50 1.83 -21.07
N ASN A 106 -16.64 2.53 -20.96
CA ASN A 106 -17.53 2.50 -19.79
C ASN A 106 -16.87 2.46 -18.41
N HIS A 107 -16.00 3.39 -18.09
CA HIS A 107 -15.73 3.67 -16.68
C HIS A 107 -16.85 4.59 -16.18
N PRO A 108 -17.56 4.23 -15.09
CA PRO A 108 -18.46 5.18 -14.46
C PRO A 108 -17.61 6.40 -14.09
N ALA A 109 -18.00 7.59 -14.54
CA ALA A 109 -17.32 8.87 -14.28
C ALA A 109 -17.24 9.26 -12.79
N SER A 110 -17.44 8.30 -11.89
CA SER A 110 -17.58 8.44 -10.44
C SER A 110 -16.61 7.53 -9.66
N ALA A 111 -15.83 6.65 -10.32
CA ALA A 111 -14.83 5.84 -9.63
C ALA A 111 -13.65 6.71 -9.19
N PRO A 112 -13.16 6.58 -7.94
CA PRO A 112 -12.01 7.35 -7.49
C PRO A 112 -10.76 6.97 -8.31
N PRO A 113 -9.84 7.93 -8.57
CA PRO A 113 -8.58 7.63 -9.24
C PRO A 113 -7.79 6.52 -8.52
N GLY A 114 -7.23 5.60 -9.29
CA GLY A 114 -6.47 4.46 -8.79
C GLY A 114 -7.31 3.24 -8.42
N ALA A 115 -8.63 3.27 -8.60
CA ALA A 115 -9.49 2.10 -8.32
C ALA A 115 -9.26 0.93 -9.31
N ASP A 116 -8.79 1.23 -10.52
CA ASP A 116 -8.59 0.27 -11.58
C ASP A 116 -7.34 0.64 -12.43
N PRO A 117 -6.77 -0.32 -13.19
CA PRO A 117 -5.58 -0.09 -13.99
C PRO A 117 -5.79 0.84 -15.20
N ALA A 118 -7.04 1.10 -15.61
CA ALA A 118 -7.38 1.98 -16.74
C ALA A 118 -7.47 3.46 -16.31
N ASN A 119 -7.74 3.72 -15.03
CA ASN A 119 -7.75 5.03 -14.40
C ASN A 119 -6.80 5.07 -13.18
N PRO A 120 -5.49 4.87 -13.37
CA PRO A 120 -4.56 4.85 -12.25
C PRO A 120 -4.35 6.24 -11.66
N LEU A 121 -3.96 6.30 -10.39
CA LEU A 121 -3.61 7.55 -9.72
C LEU A 121 -2.21 8.01 -10.19
N PRO A 122 -2.08 9.17 -10.87
CA PRO A 122 -0.80 9.65 -11.34
C PRO A 122 -0.02 10.34 -10.20
N ILE A 123 1.23 9.94 -10.03
CA ILE A 123 2.17 10.61 -9.12
C ILE A 123 3.48 10.91 -9.82
N SER A 124 4.15 11.97 -9.37
CA SER A 124 5.54 12.24 -9.70
C SER A 124 6.29 12.46 -8.40
N ALA A 125 6.92 11.40 -7.90
CA ALA A 125 7.70 11.44 -6.66
C ALA A 125 8.86 12.44 -6.75
N LEU A 126 9.46 12.62 -7.94
CA LEU A 126 10.55 13.58 -8.16
C LEU A 126 10.11 15.04 -7.98
N HIS A 127 8.84 15.33 -8.23
CA HIS A 127 8.27 16.68 -8.20
C HIS A 127 7.25 16.87 -7.06
N ASP A 128 7.16 15.92 -6.13
CA ASP A 128 6.18 15.90 -5.03
C ASP A 128 4.72 16.08 -5.48
N ARG A 129 4.37 15.63 -6.69
CA ARG A 129 3.00 15.75 -7.24
C ARG A 129 2.21 14.47 -7.00
N GLY A 130 0.95 14.62 -6.57
CA GLY A 130 0.02 13.51 -6.34
C GLY A 130 0.25 12.71 -5.04
N LEU A 131 1.28 13.04 -4.25
CA LEU A 131 1.57 12.33 -2.99
C LEU A 131 0.48 12.54 -1.92
N ASN A 132 -0.11 13.73 -1.86
CA ASN A 132 -1.23 14.00 -0.97
C ASN A 132 -2.49 13.21 -1.36
N ASP A 133 -2.76 13.10 -2.66
CA ASP A 133 -3.88 12.32 -3.18
C ASP A 133 -3.64 10.82 -2.94
N LEU A 134 -2.40 10.35 -3.10
CA LEU A 134 -2.00 8.99 -2.75
C LEU A 134 -2.24 8.69 -1.27
N ALA A 135 -1.80 9.57 -0.37
CA ALA A 135 -2.04 9.41 1.07
C ALA A 135 -3.54 9.36 1.40
N GLN A 136 -4.36 10.17 0.73
CA GLN A 136 -5.81 10.16 0.88
C GLN A 136 -6.45 8.86 0.38
N GLN A 137 -6.04 8.36 -0.79
CA GLN A 137 -6.57 7.10 -1.31
C GLN A 137 -6.16 5.90 -0.44
N ILE A 138 -4.92 5.87 0.05
CA ILE A 138 -4.49 4.84 1.01
C ILE A 138 -5.35 4.89 2.27
N ALA A 139 -5.59 6.08 2.82
CA ALA A 139 -6.45 6.23 4.00
C ALA A 139 -7.89 5.76 3.71
N ALA A 140 -8.42 6.04 2.52
CA ALA A 140 -9.75 5.57 2.11
C ALA A 140 -9.82 4.03 2.02
N VAL A 141 -8.82 3.39 1.40
CA VAL A 141 -8.69 1.92 1.31
C VAL A 141 -8.63 1.29 2.71
N LEU A 142 -7.88 1.90 3.63
CA LEU A 142 -7.78 1.45 5.03
C LEU A 142 -9.03 1.77 5.87
N GLY A 143 -10.03 2.44 5.29
CA GLY A 143 -11.25 2.86 5.99
C GLY A 143 -11.00 3.90 7.09
N LEU A 144 -9.95 4.70 6.94
CA LEU A 144 -9.48 5.75 7.85
C LEU A 144 -10.14 7.09 7.51
N THR A 145 -11.46 7.14 7.63
CA THR A 145 -12.22 8.36 7.36
C THR A 145 -12.12 9.38 8.50
N PRO A 146 -12.31 10.69 8.23
CA PRO A 146 -12.35 11.72 9.27
C PRO A 146 -13.32 11.41 10.41
N SER A 147 -14.50 10.85 10.11
CA SER A 147 -15.50 10.45 11.11
C SER A 147 -15.10 9.24 11.96
N ARG A 148 -14.08 8.48 11.55
CA ARG A 148 -13.50 7.38 12.33
C ARG A 148 -12.34 7.85 13.20
N LEU A 149 -11.52 8.76 12.67
CA LEU A 149 -10.33 9.30 13.35
C LEU A 149 -10.65 10.46 14.31
N ALA A 150 -11.72 11.23 14.06
CA ALA A 150 -12.16 12.32 14.93
C ALA A 150 -12.94 11.86 16.18
N ARG A 151 -13.04 10.54 16.42
CA ARG A 151 -13.64 10.04 17.66
C ARG A 151 -12.61 10.16 18.78
N ASP A 152 -13.03 10.68 19.93
CA ASP A 152 -12.27 10.68 21.19
C ASP A 152 -12.09 9.26 21.79
N VAL A 153 -12.23 8.23 20.95
CA VAL A 153 -12.17 6.82 21.30
C VAL A 153 -10.86 6.28 20.74
N PRO A 154 -10.05 5.58 21.55
CA PRO A 154 -8.79 4.99 21.10
C PRO A 154 -9.01 4.18 19.81
N TRP A 155 -8.18 4.39 18.79
CA TRP A 155 -8.31 3.63 17.55
C TRP A 155 -7.74 2.21 17.72
N ALA A 156 -8.53 1.19 17.36
CA ALA A 156 -8.09 -0.20 17.37
C ALA A 156 -7.65 -0.70 15.99
N PHE A 157 -6.35 -0.91 15.85
CA PHE A 157 -5.75 -1.44 14.63
C PHE A 157 -5.78 -2.97 14.57
N SER A 158 -5.71 -3.68 15.71
CA SER A 158 -5.74 -5.15 15.75
C SER A 158 -7.15 -5.73 15.99
N PRO A 159 -7.46 -6.94 15.49
CA PRO A 159 -8.73 -7.62 15.78
C PRO A 159 -9.04 -7.72 17.27
N PHE A 160 -8.00 -7.99 18.08
CA PHE A 160 -8.10 -8.00 19.55
C PHE A 160 -8.55 -6.65 20.10
N LEU A 161 -7.88 -5.56 19.75
CA LEU A 161 -8.24 -4.21 20.21
C LEU A 161 -9.65 -3.81 19.73
N ARG A 162 -10.04 -4.23 18.53
CA ARG A 162 -11.37 -3.96 17.97
C ARG A 162 -12.45 -4.68 18.79
N HIS A 163 -12.21 -5.95 19.13
CA HIS A 163 -13.10 -6.72 19.99
C HIS A 163 -13.20 -6.11 21.39
N THR A 164 -12.07 -5.74 21.99
CA THR A 164 -12.03 -5.17 23.35
C THR A 164 -12.72 -3.81 23.43
N LEU A 165 -12.53 -2.93 22.44
CA LEU A 165 -13.26 -1.65 22.37
C LEU A 165 -14.76 -1.85 22.15
N ALA A 166 -15.17 -2.82 21.32
CA ALA A 166 -16.58 -3.13 21.10
C ALA A 166 -17.27 -3.64 22.39
N GLY A 167 -16.52 -4.34 23.26
CA GLY A 167 -16.99 -4.80 24.56
C GLY A 167 -16.93 -3.75 25.68
N GLY A 168 -16.33 -2.57 25.44
CA GLY A 168 -16.20 -1.50 26.43
C GLY A 168 -15.23 -1.78 27.60
N ASP A 169 -14.37 -2.80 27.48
CA ASP A 169 -13.50 -3.24 28.57
C ASP A 169 -12.18 -2.45 28.61
N THR A 170 -12.22 -1.31 29.32
CA THR A 170 -11.08 -0.38 29.44
C THR A 170 -9.92 -0.93 30.30
N ASP A 171 -10.19 -1.93 31.15
CA ASP A 171 -9.17 -2.55 32.01
C ASP A 171 -8.27 -3.49 31.22
N VAL A 172 -8.84 -4.19 30.23
CA VAL A 172 -8.05 -5.01 29.29
C VAL A 172 -7.19 -4.13 28.38
N LEU A 173 -7.71 -3.00 27.91
CA LEU A 173 -6.95 -2.01 27.12
C LEU A 173 -5.76 -1.45 27.91
N SER A 174 -5.97 -1.09 29.18
CA SER A 174 -4.90 -0.55 30.04
C SER A 174 -3.79 -1.57 30.27
N ARG A 175 -4.13 -2.84 30.54
CA ARG A 175 -3.15 -3.92 30.68
C ARG A 175 -2.40 -4.21 29.38
N TYR A 176 -3.09 -4.20 28.24
CA TYR A 176 -2.47 -4.39 26.95
C TYR A 176 -1.43 -3.29 26.67
N ILE A 177 -1.78 -2.01 26.87
CA ILE A 177 -0.85 -0.87 26.70
C ILE A 177 0.38 -1.01 27.61
N GLN A 178 0.19 -1.47 28.85
CA GLN A 178 1.30 -1.71 29.78
C GLN A 178 2.21 -2.88 29.36
N SER A 179 1.69 -3.88 28.65
CA SER A 179 2.48 -5.04 28.20
C SER A 179 3.37 -4.80 26.97
N ILE A 180 3.20 -3.67 26.27
CA ILE A 180 3.99 -3.32 25.06
C ILE A 180 5.10 -2.30 25.35
N ARG A 181 5.25 -1.88 26.61
CA ARG A 181 6.43 -1.13 27.09
C ARG A 181 7.52 -2.10 27.52
#